data_AF-A0A9E5HC94-F1
#
_entry.id   AF-A0A9E5HC94-F1
#
_cell.length_a   1.000
_cell.length_b   1.000
_cell.length_c   1.000
_cell.angle_alpha   90.00
_cell.angle_beta   90.00
_cell.angle_gamma   90.00
#
_symmetry.space_group_name_H-M   'P 1'
#
loop_
_entity.id
_entity.type
_entity.pdbx_description
1 polymer ?
#
loop_
_entity_poly.entity_id
_entity_poly.type
_entity_poly.pdbx_seq_one_letter_code
_entity_poly.pdbx_strand_id
1 'polypeptide(L)'
;MARITVDDCLKKIPNRFQLTLIASIRARQLANGAESMIENVNEDKPSVLALREIAAGAIGLELLTGDQPSSSDDSQVTDESEEQSAPL
;
A
#
# COMPACT_ATOMS: atom_id res chain seq x y z
N MET A 1 -2.51 7.50 15.16
CA MET A 1 -1.41 6.65 14.63
C MET A 1 -1.19 5.42 15.52
N ALA A 2 -1.75 4.27 15.17
CA ALA A 2 -1.33 3.01 15.80
C ALA A 2 0.05 2.61 15.24
N ARG A 3 0.99 2.34 16.13
CA ARG A 3 2.38 2.02 15.78
C ARG A 3 2.46 0.59 15.24
N ILE A 4 2.57 0.43 13.93
CA ILE A 4 2.87 -0.87 13.32
C ILE A 4 4.37 -1.15 13.39
N THR A 5 4.74 -2.41 13.60
CA THR A 5 6.14 -2.82 13.64
C THR A 5 6.47 -3.74 12.47
N VAL A 6 7.73 -3.70 12.03
CA VAL A 6 8.23 -4.58 10.97
C VAL A 6 8.17 -6.05 11.41
N ASP A 7 8.26 -6.32 12.70
CA ASP A 7 8.20 -7.67 13.27
C ASP A 7 6.86 -8.37 12.94
N ASP A 8 5.76 -7.62 12.99
CA ASP A 8 4.43 -8.15 12.66
C ASP A 8 4.30 -8.52 11.17
N CYS A 9 4.98 -7.78 10.31
CA CYS A 9 5.05 -8.09 8.88
C CYS A 9 5.95 -9.32 8.61
N LEU A 10 7.05 -9.46 9.36
CA LEU A 10 7.99 -10.57 9.21
C LEU A 10 7.42 -11.91 9.67
N LYS A 11 6.44 -11.92 10.56
CA LYS A 11 5.67 -13.13 10.91
C LYS A 11 4.90 -13.70 9.72
N LYS A 12 4.56 -12.86 8.74
CA LYS A 12 3.81 -13.23 7.54
C LYS A 12 4.72 -13.49 6.36
N ILE A 13 5.69 -12.60 6.13
CA ILE A 13 6.68 -12.71 5.06
C ILE A 13 8.07 -12.67 5.70
N PRO A 14 8.72 -13.83 5.94
CA PRO A 14 10.00 -13.87 6.65
C PRO A 14 11.15 -13.26 5.83
N ASN A 15 10.99 -13.16 4.51
CA ASN A 15 11.98 -12.56 3.62
C ASN A 15 11.78 -11.04 3.52
N ARG A 16 12.73 -10.27 4.04
CA ARG A 16 12.71 -8.80 4.05
C ARG A 16 12.69 -8.16 2.66
N PHE A 17 13.35 -8.78 1.68
CA PHE A 17 13.36 -8.27 0.31
C PHE A 17 11.99 -8.46 -0.35
N GLN A 18 11.39 -9.63 -0.17
CA GLN A 18 10.03 -9.89 -0.66
C GLN A 18 9.00 -9.01 0.06
N LEU A 19 9.14 -8.83 1.38
CA LEU A 19 8.29 -7.92 2.15
C LEU A 19 8.34 -6.50 1.57
N THR A 20 9.54 -5.96 1.34
CA THR A 20 9.71 -4.61 0.80
C THR A 20 9.13 -4.50 -0.61
N LEU A 21 9.35 -5.52 -1.45
CA LEU A 21 8.81 -5.58 -2.81
C LEU A 21 7.28 -5.57 -2.80
N ILE A 22 6.65 -6.47 -2.03
CA ILE A 22 5.18 -6.57 -1.90
C ILE A 22 4.60 -5.27 -1.36
N ALA A 23 5.19 -4.72 -0.30
CA ALA A 23 4.75 -3.46 0.28
C ALA A 23 4.82 -2.32 -0.73
N SER A 24 5.88 -2.25 -1.55
CA SER A 24 6.01 -1.21 -2.59
C SER A 24 4.97 -1.35 -3.70
N ILE A 25 4.72 -2.57 -4.17
CA ILE A 25 3.72 -2.85 -5.22
C ILE A 25 2.34 -2.48 -4.71
N ARG A 26 2.00 -2.93 -3.50
CA ARG A 26 0.70 -2.65 -2.89
C ARG A 26 0.51 -1.17 -2.56
N ALA A 27 1.54 -0.50 -2.03
CA ALA A 27 1.47 0.93 -1.78
C ALA A 27 1.20 1.73 -3.06
N ARG A 28 1.75 1.29 -4.21
CA ARG A 28 1.46 1.90 -5.51
C ARG A 28 0.00 1.68 -5.91
N GLN A 29 -0.55 0.48 -5.72
CA GLN A 29 -1.98 0.22 -5.97
C GLN A 29 -2.87 1.13 -5.12
N LEU A 30 -2.58 1.27 -3.83
CA LEU A 30 -3.32 2.15 -2.92
C LEU A 30 -3.18 3.62 -3.32
N ALA A 31 -1.99 4.05 -3.74
CA ALA A 31 -1.76 5.41 -4.25
C ALA A 31 -2.55 5.67 -5.54
N ASN A 32 -2.77 4.63 -6.36
CA ASN A 32 -3.58 4.68 -7.57
C ASN A 32 -5.10 4.56 -7.29
N GLY A 33 -5.53 4.59 -6.02
CA GLY A 33 -6.95 4.55 -5.64
C GLY A 33 -7.53 3.15 -5.51
N ALA A 34 -6.70 2.10 -5.43
CA ALA A 34 -7.19 0.76 -5.10
C ALA A 34 -7.83 0.73 -3.70
N GLU A 35 -8.88 -0.08 -3.56
CA GLU A 35 -9.58 -0.22 -2.29
C GLU A 35 -8.69 -0.93 -1.26
N SER A 36 -8.58 -0.33 -0.08
CA SER A 36 -7.85 -0.90 1.05
C SER A 36 -8.72 -1.90 1.80
N MET A 37 -8.15 -3.02 2.22
CA MET A 37 -8.87 -4.07 2.96
C MET A 37 -8.93 -3.84 4.48
N ILE A 38 -8.47 -2.68 4.97
CA ILE A 38 -8.46 -2.34 6.40
C ILE A 38 -9.12 -0.98 6.64
N GLU A 39 -9.85 -0.88 7.74
CA GLU A 39 -10.41 0.35 8.26
C GLU A 39 -9.32 1.37 8.67
N ASN A 40 -9.62 2.67 8.51
CA ASN A 40 -8.79 3.85 8.78
C ASN A 40 -7.84 4.29 7.65
N VAL A 41 -8.36 4.38 6.43
CA VAL A 41 -7.65 4.89 5.24
C VAL A 41 -7.26 6.37 5.34
N ASN A 42 -8.06 7.17 6.06
CA ASN A 42 -8.00 8.63 5.95
C ASN A 42 -6.80 9.31 6.64
N GLU A 43 -6.00 8.59 7.44
CA GLU A 43 -4.86 9.20 8.16
C GLU A 43 -3.49 8.61 7.79
N ASP A 44 -3.43 7.42 7.20
CA ASP A 44 -2.16 6.70 6.98
C ASP A 44 -1.69 6.83 5.52
N LYS A 45 -0.38 7.02 5.33
CA LYS A 45 0.24 7.00 3.99
C LYS A 45 0.06 5.63 3.34
N PRO A 46 -0.01 5.54 2.00
CA PRO A 46 -0.21 4.27 1.30
C PRO A 46 0.83 3.19 1.65
N SER A 47 2.08 3.57 1.93
CA SER A 47 3.11 2.64 2.40
C SER A 47 2.82 2.02 3.76
N VAL A 48 2.19 2.78 4.67
CA VAL A 48 1.81 2.31 6.01
C VAL A 48 0.58 1.41 5.93
N LEU A 49 -0.40 1.78 5.10
CA LEU A 49 -1.55 0.94 4.80
C LEU A 49 -1.15 -0.42 4.20
N ALA A 50 -0.23 -0.44 3.24
CA ALA A 50 0.28 -1.68 2.66
C ALA A 50 0.94 -2.59 3.72
N LEU A 51 1.75 -2.03 4.61
CA LEU A 51 2.36 -2.81 5.72
C LEU A 51 1.31 -3.32 6.72
N ARG A 52 0.24 -2.54 6.96
CA ARG A 52 -0.90 -2.99 7.77
C ARG A 52 -1.63 -4.15 7.12
N GLU A 53 -1.89 -4.10 5.81
CA GLU A 53 -2.53 -5.19 5.04
C GLU A 53 -1.72 -6.48 5.11
N ILE A 54 -0.39 -6.34 5.01
CA ILE A 54 0.52 -7.46 5.16
C ILE A 54 0.49 -8.03 6.58
N ALA A 55 0.56 -7.18 7.62
CA ALA A 55 0.53 -7.65 9.01
C ALA A 55 -0.81 -8.30 9.38
N ALA A 56 -1.92 -7.79 8.85
CA ALA A 56 -3.25 -8.39 8.97
C ALA A 56 -3.37 -9.72 8.21
N GLY A 57 -2.48 -9.98 7.24
CA GLY A 57 -2.54 -11.15 6.37
C GLY A 57 -3.63 -11.06 5.31
N ALA A 58 -4.11 -9.85 5.00
CA ALA A 58 -5.00 -9.61 3.87
C ALA A 58 -4.26 -9.71 2.53
N ILE A 59 -2.94 -9.46 2.55
CA ILE A 59 -2.06 -9.46 1.39
C ILE A 59 -0.75 -10.16 1.72
N GLY A 60 -0.24 -10.96 0.79
CA GLY A 60 0.99 -11.71 0.92
C GLY A 60 1.68 -11.95 -0.42
N LEU A 61 2.30 -13.14 -0.55
CA LEU A 61 3.10 -13.53 -1.70
C LEU A 61 2.28 -13.73 -2.98
N GLU A 62 0.94 -13.79 -2.90
CA GLU A 62 0.10 -13.91 -4.09
C GLU A 62 0.26 -12.72 -5.04
N LEU A 63 0.62 -11.53 -4.53
CA LEU A 63 0.91 -10.36 -5.37
C LEU A 63 2.11 -10.54 -6.30
N LEU A 64 3.04 -11.46 -6.00
CA LEU A 64 4.19 -11.75 -6.86
C LEU A 64 3.86 -12.74 -7.98
N THR A 65 2.79 -13.52 -7.82
CA THR A 65 2.50 -14.67 -8.69
C THR A 65 1.58 -14.29 -9.86
N GLY A 66 1.02 -13.06 -9.85
CA GLY A 66 0.26 -12.51 -10.98
C GLY A 66 -1.19 -12.96 -11.07
N ASP A 67 -1.71 -13.73 -10.11
CA ASP A 67 -3.10 -14.23 -10.09
C ASP A 67 -4.09 -13.26 -9.43
N GLN A 68 -3.88 -11.95 -9.59
CA GLN A 68 -4.87 -10.99 -9.12
C GLN A 68 -6.04 -10.98 -10.12
N PRO A 69 -7.28 -11.27 -9.69
CA PRO A 69 -8.43 -11.03 -10.53
C PRO A 69 -8.48 -9.52 -10.78
N SER A 70 -8.34 -9.15 -12.06
CA SER A 70 -8.49 -7.80 -12.56
C SER A 70 -9.85 -7.23 -12.14
N SER A 71 -9.89 -6.40 -11.12
CA SER A 71 -11.00 -5.47 -10.93
C SER A 71 -10.44 -4.10 -10.56
N SER A 72 -10.82 -3.13 -11.40
CA SER A 72 -10.75 -1.68 -11.20
C SER A 72 -9.60 -0.96 -11.91
N ASP A 73 -9.88 -0.73 -13.20
CA ASP A 73 -9.60 0.47 -14.00
C ASP A 73 -8.25 1.20 -13.80
N ASP A 74 -7.33 0.91 -14.71
CA ASP A 74 -6.23 1.78 -15.10
C ASP A 74 -6.79 3.01 -15.81
N SER A 75 -7.21 4.00 -15.02
CA SER A 75 -7.43 5.35 -15.49
C SER A 75 -7.14 6.27 -14.33
N GLN A 76 -5.98 6.93 -14.35
CA GLN A 76 -5.93 8.38 -14.53
C GLN A 76 -4.51 8.93 -14.38
N VAL A 77 -4.13 9.65 -15.45
CA VAL A 77 -3.52 10.99 -15.47
C VAL A 77 -2.83 11.44 -14.18
N THR A 78 -1.51 11.53 -14.25
CA THR A 78 -0.71 12.37 -13.36
C THR A 78 -1.06 13.83 -13.61
N ASP A 79 -1.84 14.45 -12.73
CA ASP A 79 -1.88 15.90 -12.58
C ASP A 79 -1.09 16.26 -11.33
N GLU A 80 0.18 16.64 -11.52
CA GLU A 80 0.99 17.27 -10.49
C GLU A 80 0.49 18.70 -10.28
N SER A 81 -0.59 18.85 -9.51
CA SER A 81 -0.98 20.15 -8.97
C SER A 81 -0.20 20.43 -7.69
N GLU A 82 1.02 20.94 -7.85
CA GLU A 82 1.79 21.57 -6.77
C GLU A 82 1.51 23.09 -6.78
N GLU A 83 0.29 23.49 -6.42
CA GLU A 83 -0.02 24.88 -6.04
C GLU A 83 0.23 25.06 -4.53
N GLN A 84 1.49 25.33 -4.15
CA GLN A 84 1.78 25.99 -2.88
C GLN A 84 1.80 27.50 -3.09
N SER A 85 0.60 28.07 -2.94
CA SER A 85 0.36 29.47 -2.64
C SER A 85 0.97 29.82 -1.27
N ALA A 86 1.84 30.85 -1.22
CA ALA A 86 1.58 32.04 -0.40
C ALA A 86 2.64 33.15 -0.64
N PRO A 87 2.23 34.43 -0.58
CA PRO A 87 3.00 35.58 -1.04
C PRO A 87 3.86 36.23 0.06
N LEU A 88 4.78 37.12 -0.36
CA LEU A 88 5.09 38.40 0.28
C LEU A 88 5.63 39.38 -0.77
#